data_AF-A0A183H760-F1
#
_entry.id   AF-A0A183H760-F1
#
_cell.length_a   1.000
_cell.length_b   1.000
_cell.length_c   1.000
_cell.angle_alpha   90.00
_cell.angle_beta   90.00
_cell.angle_gamma   90.00
#
_symmetry.space_group_name_H-M   'P 1'
#
loop_
_entity.id
_entity.type
_entity.pdbx_description
1 polymer ?
#
loop_
_entity_poly.entity_id
_entity_poly.type
_entity_poly.pdbx_seq_one_letter_code
_entity_poly.pdbx_strand_id
1 'polypeptide(L)'
;MFLLLLSALIPGVCTILQVQRNERRFYDQLDGLWTFVREERNSPSVGIKRDWHLYDLSEFENATVMPVPSAYNDLTADREVREHVGWVWYQRKFFVSVRDKYYRHFVRFSSVQYYAVVFINKKIVGIHVGGHLPFEIDITNHVLFDDENRLTVAVNNTLTSETIPPGEFRYIQKQHGGRKQYSDGFVILEKMFQENVKQRLSISE
;
A
#
# COMPACT_ATOMS: atom_id res chain seq x y z
N MET A 1 -29.83 4.63 46.25
CA MET A 1 -28.57 4.07 45.75
C MET A 1 -28.82 3.67 44.29
N PHE A 2 -28.49 4.55 43.34
CA PHE A 2 -28.73 4.35 41.91
C PHE A 2 -27.57 3.53 41.31
N LEU A 3 -27.86 2.36 40.73
CA LEU A 3 -26.91 1.58 39.94
C LEU A 3 -26.87 2.14 38.51
N LEU A 4 -25.73 2.71 38.10
CA LEU A 4 -25.42 3.05 36.72
C LEU A 4 -24.87 1.80 36.03
N LEU A 5 -25.65 1.20 35.12
CA LEU A 5 -25.19 0.17 34.20
C LEU A 5 -24.43 0.85 33.06
N LEU A 6 -23.10 0.78 33.11
CA LEU A 6 -22.21 1.20 32.03
C LEU A 6 -22.26 0.10 30.94
N SER A 7 -23.08 0.29 29.91
CA SER A 7 -23.03 -0.54 28.71
C SER A 7 -21.74 -0.22 27.93
N ALA A 8 -20.73 -1.07 28.07
CA ALA A 8 -19.57 -0.99 27.20
C ALA A 8 -19.99 -1.39 25.78
N LEU A 9 -20.00 -0.42 24.86
CA LEU A 9 -19.99 -0.68 23.42
C LEU A 9 -18.66 -1.36 23.10
N ILE A 10 -18.65 -2.68 23.10
CA ILE A 10 -17.52 -3.45 22.57
C ILE A 10 -17.51 -3.16 21.07
N PRO A 11 -16.48 -2.48 20.51
CA PRO A 11 -16.36 -2.37 19.07
C PRO A 11 -16.25 -3.80 18.53
N GLY A 12 -17.29 -4.25 17.85
CA GLY A 12 -17.31 -5.56 17.23
C GLY A 12 -16.10 -5.65 16.30
N VAL A 13 -15.18 -6.56 16.60
CA VAL A 13 -14.10 -6.90 15.68
C VAL A 13 -14.79 -7.46 14.45
N CYS A 14 -14.94 -6.62 13.42
CA CYS A 14 -15.43 -7.07 12.12
C CYS A 14 -14.30 -7.88 11.51
N THR A 15 -14.23 -9.17 11.84
CA THR A 15 -13.31 -10.08 11.19
C THR A 15 -13.75 -10.21 9.75
N ILE A 16 -12.93 -9.66 8.85
CA ILE A 16 -13.17 -9.74 7.43
C ILE A 16 -12.98 -11.19 6.98
N LEU A 17 -14.07 -11.84 6.56
CA LEU A 17 -14.06 -13.25 6.15
C LEU A 17 -13.06 -13.48 5.01
N GLN A 18 -12.43 -14.65 5.00
CA GLN A 18 -11.61 -15.05 3.87
C GLN A 18 -12.48 -15.21 2.63
N VAL A 19 -12.00 -14.72 1.49
CA VAL A 19 -12.69 -14.89 0.20
C VAL A 19 -12.73 -16.38 -0.14
N GLN A 20 -13.93 -16.87 -0.45
CA GLN A 20 -14.16 -18.25 -0.86
C GLN A 20 -15.01 -18.25 -2.13
N ARG A 21 -14.56 -19.01 -3.13
CA ARG A 21 -15.31 -19.20 -4.36
C ARG A 21 -16.49 -20.15 -4.12
N ASN A 22 -17.68 -19.76 -4.55
CA ASN A 22 -18.89 -20.57 -4.52
C ASN A 22 -19.83 -20.16 -5.66
N GLU A 23 -21.08 -20.62 -5.65
CA GLU A 23 -22.07 -20.31 -6.69
C GLU A 23 -22.43 -18.82 -6.81
N ARG A 24 -22.12 -18.01 -5.80
CA ARG A 24 -22.50 -16.59 -5.70
C ARG A 24 -21.33 -15.63 -5.49
N ARG A 25 -20.12 -16.17 -5.30
CA ARG A 25 -18.91 -15.39 -5.04
C ARG A 25 -17.78 -15.94 -5.88
N PHE A 26 -17.14 -15.06 -6.60
CA PHE A 26 -16.01 -15.39 -7.46
C PHE A 26 -14.86 -14.46 -7.12
N TYR A 27 -13.66 -14.86 -7.50
CA TYR A 27 -12.50 -14.02 -7.29
C TYR A 27 -11.42 -14.37 -8.30
N ASP A 28 -10.70 -13.35 -8.72
CA ASP A 28 -9.49 -13.47 -9.52
C ASP A 28 -8.29 -13.00 -8.71
N GLN A 29 -7.19 -13.73 -8.80
CA GLN A 29 -5.94 -13.30 -8.19
C GLN A 29 -5.28 -12.22 -9.04
N LEU A 30 -4.88 -11.13 -8.38
CA LEU A 30 -4.04 -10.11 -8.99
C LEU A 30 -2.55 -10.29 -8.65
N ASP A 31 -2.20 -11.43 -8.07
CA ASP A 31 -0.82 -11.85 -7.88
C ASP A 31 -0.10 -11.92 -9.25
N GLY A 32 1.22 -11.75 -9.25
CA GLY A 32 2.06 -11.75 -10.43
C GLY A 32 3.01 -10.56 -10.46
N LEU A 33 3.51 -10.22 -11.65
CA LEU A 33 4.39 -9.07 -11.84
C LEU A 33 3.56 -7.78 -11.94
N TRP A 34 3.97 -6.77 -11.20
CA TRP A 34 3.41 -5.43 -11.19
C TRP A 34 4.47 -4.44 -11.64
N THR A 35 4.07 -3.40 -12.36
CA THR A 35 4.93 -2.25 -12.60
C THR A 35 5.24 -1.60 -11.26
N PHE A 36 6.51 -1.29 -11.01
CA PHE A 36 7.00 -0.75 -9.76
C PHE A 36 7.84 0.50 -10.02
N VAL A 37 7.46 1.59 -9.37
CA VAL A 37 8.20 2.86 -9.41
C VAL A 37 8.50 3.28 -7.98
N ARG A 38 9.78 3.55 -7.71
CA ARG A 38 10.25 4.05 -6.42
C ARG A 38 10.38 5.56 -6.48
N GLU A 39 9.94 6.29 -5.46
CA GLU A 39 10.28 7.71 -5.36
C GLU A 39 11.76 7.90 -4.97
N GLU A 40 12.34 9.04 -5.29
CA GLU A 40 13.69 9.36 -4.82
C GLU A 40 13.78 9.36 -3.29
N ARG A 41 14.97 9.09 -2.77
CA ARG A 41 15.22 9.13 -1.33
C ARG A 41 14.94 10.54 -0.79
N ASN A 42 14.27 10.62 0.35
CA ASN A 42 13.84 11.88 0.96
C ASN A 42 12.84 12.68 0.08
N SER A 43 12.13 12.02 -0.84
CA SER A 43 11.09 12.66 -1.64
C SER A 43 9.97 13.21 -0.75
N PRO A 44 9.50 14.45 -0.99
CA PRO A 44 8.42 15.07 -0.22
C PRO A 44 7.04 14.61 -0.74
N SER A 45 6.86 13.30 -0.96
CA SER A 45 5.67 12.68 -1.56
C SER A 45 5.37 13.19 -2.97
N VAL A 46 6.38 13.21 -3.84
CA VAL A 46 6.27 13.83 -5.18
C VAL A 46 5.23 13.13 -6.05
N GLY A 47 5.07 11.80 -5.92
CA GLY A 47 4.11 11.06 -6.73
C GLY A 47 2.67 11.38 -6.38
N ILE A 48 2.39 11.63 -5.09
CA ILE A 48 1.07 12.10 -4.64
C ILE A 48 0.86 13.54 -5.13
N LYS A 49 1.85 14.42 -4.98
CA LYS A 49 1.76 15.84 -5.38
C LYS A 49 1.66 16.06 -6.90
N ARG A 50 2.19 15.14 -7.70
CA ARG A 50 2.18 15.18 -9.17
C ARG A 50 1.20 14.19 -9.78
N ASP A 51 0.30 13.65 -8.97
CA ASP A 51 -0.78 12.77 -9.41
C ASP A 51 -0.31 11.60 -10.29
N TRP A 52 0.74 10.88 -9.86
CA TRP A 52 1.33 9.76 -10.63
C TRP A 52 0.29 8.68 -11.01
N HIS A 53 -0.76 8.52 -10.22
CA HIS A 53 -1.89 7.62 -10.50
C HIS A 53 -2.64 7.93 -11.82
N LEU A 54 -2.52 9.15 -12.36
CA LEU A 54 -3.13 9.53 -13.64
C LEU A 54 -2.42 8.91 -14.85
N TYR A 55 -1.14 8.57 -14.70
CA TYR A 55 -0.25 8.12 -15.77
C TYR A 55 -0.12 6.58 -15.81
N ASP A 56 0.42 6.08 -16.92
CA ASP A 56 0.93 4.71 -16.99
C ASP A 56 2.34 4.72 -16.39
N LEU A 57 2.52 3.99 -15.28
CA LEU A 57 3.79 3.98 -14.57
C LEU A 57 4.89 3.27 -15.38
N SER A 58 4.55 2.46 -16.38
CA SER A 58 5.55 1.77 -17.19
C SER A 58 6.33 2.71 -18.11
N GLU A 59 5.80 3.93 -18.34
CA GLU A 59 6.45 4.97 -19.14
C GLU A 59 7.48 5.79 -18.33
N PHE A 60 7.60 5.55 -17.03
CA PHE A 60 8.51 6.28 -16.17
C PHE A 60 9.94 5.74 -16.37
N GLU A 61 10.93 6.62 -16.39
CA GLU A 61 12.33 6.25 -16.63
C GLU A 61 12.87 5.22 -15.62
N ASN A 62 12.43 5.30 -14.37
CA ASN A 62 12.82 4.40 -13.30
C ASN A 62 11.79 3.27 -13.05
N ALA A 63 10.89 3.02 -13.99
CA ALA A 63 9.94 1.92 -13.91
C ALA A 63 10.65 0.57 -13.99
N THR A 64 10.26 -0.33 -13.09
CA THR A 64 10.73 -1.72 -13.06
C THR A 64 9.54 -2.64 -12.84
N VAL A 65 9.79 -3.93 -12.60
CA VAL A 65 8.74 -4.91 -12.25
C VAL A 65 9.02 -5.52 -10.89
N MET A 66 7.97 -5.75 -10.12
CA MET A 66 8.06 -6.36 -8.79
C MET A 66 7.00 -7.44 -8.64
N PRO A 67 7.35 -8.66 -8.17
CA PRO A 67 6.37 -9.71 -7.95
C PRO A 67 5.47 -9.39 -6.76
N VAL A 68 4.24 -9.84 -6.81
CA VAL A 68 3.26 -9.76 -5.74
C VAL A 68 2.65 -11.16 -5.60
N PRO A 69 2.66 -11.80 -4.42
CA PRO A 69 3.10 -11.29 -3.11
C PRO A 69 4.62 -11.27 -2.92
N SER A 70 5.16 -10.15 -2.41
CA SER A 70 6.53 -10.09 -1.91
C SER A 70 6.82 -8.80 -1.12
N ALA A 71 7.97 -8.76 -0.46
CA ALA A 71 8.59 -7.54 0.04
C ALA A 71 9.59 -7.08 -1.02
N TYR A 72 9.57 -5.82 -1.43
CA TYR A 72 10.45 -5.36 -2.50
C TYR A 72 11.93 -5.28 -2.08
N ASN A 73 12.20 -5.15 -0.77
CA ASN A 73 13.52 -4.79 -0.24
C ASN A 73 14.63 -5.77 -0.65
N ASP A 74 14.33 -7.07 -0.72
CA ASP A 74 15.34 -8.12 -0.94
C ASP A 74 15.26 -8.77 -2.32
N LEU A 75 14.43 -8.25 -3.22
CA LEU A 75 14.22 -8.84 -4.56
C LEU A 75 15.21 -8.35 -5.60
N THR A 76 15.94 -7.29 -5.28
CA THR A 76 16.96 -6.72 -6.16
C THR A 76 18.27 -6.63 -5.41
N ALA A 77 19.39 -6.66 -6.13
CA ALA A 77 20.70 -6.38 -5.56
C ALA A 77 20.95 -4.87 -5.32
N ASP A 78 19.97 -4.02 -5.69
CA ASP A 78 20.09 -2.57 -5.56
C ASP A 78 19.90 -2.16 -4.09
N ARG A 79 20.99 -1.63 -3.52
CA ARG A 79 21.01 -1.11 -2.16
C ARG A 79 20.00 0.02 -1.96
N GLU A 80 19.77 0.86 -2.97
CA GLU A 80 18.82 1.97 -2.85
C GLU A 80 17.38 1.49 -2.76
N VAL A 81 17.04 0.38 -3.42
CA VAL A 81 15.72 -0.27 -3.29
C VAL A 81 15.59 -0.91 -1.91
N ARG A 82 16.61 -1.65 -1.46
CA ARG A 82 16.60 -2.33 -0.16
C ARG A 82 16.46 -1.37 1.02
N GLU A 83 17.19 -0.27 1.00
CA GLU A 83 17.24 0.74 2.07
C GLU A 83 16.23 1.88 1.87
N HIS A 84 15.30 1.74 0.91
CA HIS A 84 14.32 2.78 0.62
C HIS A 84 13.35 3.00 1.76
N VAL A 85 13.15 4.27 2.10
CA VAL A 85 12.09 4.72 3.00
C VAL A 85 11.33 5.85 2.33
N GLY A 86 10.01 5.71 2.27
CA GLY A 86 9.10 6.65 1.64
C GLY A 86 8.10 5.95 0.74
N TRP A 87 7.68 6.64 -0.31
CA TRP A 87 6.68 6.15 -1.24
C TRP A 87 7.28 5.24 -2.31
N VAL A 88 6.56 4.16 -2.59
CA VAL A 88 6.71 3.32 -3.78
C VAL A 88 5.34 3.15 -4.40
N TRP A 89 5.32 2.87 -5.70
CA TRP A 89 4.11 2.82 -6.50
C TRP A 89 4.06 1.51 -7.25
N TYR A 90 2.96 0.78 -7.08
CA TYR A 90 2.66 -0.45 -7.78
C TYR A 90 1.52 -0.18 -8.77
N GLN A 91 1.61 -0.72 -9.98
CA GLN A 91 0.52 -0.65 -10.96
C GLN A 91 0.35 -1.96 -11.72
N ARG A 92 -0.91 -2.36 -11.90
CA ARG A 92 -1.29 -3.54 -12.67
C ARG A 92 -2.60 -3.31 -13.41
N LYS A 93 -2.70 -3.93 -14.58
CA LYS A 93 -3.90 -3.98 -15.41
C LYS A 93 -4.69 -5.27 -15.14
N PHE A 94 -6.01 -5.18 -15.18
CA PHE A 94 -6.93 -6.30 -15.02
C PHE A 94 -8.18 -6.09 -15.88
N PHE A 95 -9.00 -7.12 -16.02
CA PHE A 95 -10.20 -7.10 -16.87
C PHE A 95 -11.41 -7.59 -16.07
N VAL A 96 -12.58 -7.00 -16.32
CA VAL A 96 -13.85 -7.42 -15.71
C VAL A 96 -14.86 -7.62 -16.84
N SER A 97 -15.49 -8.78 -16.91
CA SER A 97 -16.44 -9.06 -17.98
C SER A 97 -17.76 -8.32 -17.76
N VAL A 98 -18.42 -7.89 -18.84
CA VAL A 98 -19.79 -7.36 -18.80
C VAL A 98 -20.80 -8.34 -18.20
N ARG A 99 -20.49 -9.65 -18.20
CA ARG A 99 -21.31 -10.67 -17.52
C ARG A 99 -21.47 -10.36 -16.03
N ASP A 100 -20.43 -9.79 -15.43
CA ASP A 100 -20.33 -9.67 -13.98
C ASP A 100 -20.84 -8.31 -13.46
N LYS A 101 -21.38 -7.47 -14.36
CA LYS A 101 -21.85 -6.11 -14.04
C LYS A 101 -22.93 -5.98 -12.97
N TYR A 102 -23.61 -7.07 -12.63
CA TYR A 102 -24.65 -7.10 -11.61
C TYR A 102 -24.13 -7.52 -10.23
N TYR A 103 -22.86 -7.91 -10.13
CA TYR A 103 -22.19 -8.20 -8.87
C TYR A 103 -21.60 -6.91 -8.28
N ARG A 104 -21.22 -6.99 -7.00
CA ARG A 104 -20.41 -5.95 -6.38
C ARG A 104 -18.96 -6.34 -6.58
N HIS A 105 -18.10 -5.38 -6.91
CA HIS A 105 -16.69 -5.67 -7.13
C HIS A 105 -15.88 -5.07 -6.00
N PHE A 106 -14.98 -5.87 -5.43
CA PHE A 106 -14.06 -5.42 -4.40
C PHE A 106 -12.63 -5.74 -4.81
N VAL A 107 -11.72 -4.79 -4.58
CA VAL A 107 -10.30 -5.11 -4.52
C VAL A 107 -9.94 -5.42 -3.08
N ARG A 108 -9.31 -6.58 -2.84
CA ARG A 108 -8.90 -7.01 -1.52
C ARG A 108 -7.39 -7.21 -1.44
N PHE A 109 -6.83 -6.63 -0.40
CA PHE A 109 -5.44 -6.76 -0.02
C PHE A 109 -5.35 -7.59 1.26
N SER A 110 -4.53 -8.64 1.26
CA SER A 110 -4.30 -9.41 2.49
C SER A 110 -3.45 -8.64 3.51
N SER A 111 -2.55 -7.79 3.02
CA SER A 111 -1.67 -6.93 3.80
C SER A 111 -0.95 -5.97 2.85
N VAL A 112 -0.73 -4.72 3.29
CA VAL A 112 0.14 -3.73 2.63
C VAL A 112 0.87 -2.97 3.71
N GLN A 113 2.21 -2.96 3.69
CA GLN A 113 3.00 -2.34 4.74
C GLN A 113 3.58 -0.98 4.30
N TYR A 114 3.25 0.15 4.93
CA TYR A 114 2.35 0.37 6.08
C TYR A 114 1.13 1.24 5.76
N TYR A 115 1.28 2.21 4.86
CA TYR A 115 0.22 3.12 4.45
C TYR A 115 -0.05 2.92 2.97
N ALA A 116 -1.29 2.63 2.60
CA ALA A 116 -1.70 2.37 1.22
C ALA A 116 -2.71 3.42 0.75
N VAL A 117 -2.50 3.96 -0.45
CA VAL A 117 -3.53 4.70 -1.21
C VAL A 117 -3.83 3.91 -2.47
N VAL A 118 -5.09 3.55 -2.65
CA VAL A 118 -5.53 2.68 -3.75
C VAL A 118 -6.31 3.49 -4.77
N PHE A 119 -6.00 3.28 -6.04
CA PHE A 119 -6.62 3.94 -7.17
C PHE A 119 -7.11 2.92 -8.19
N ILE A 120 -8.31 3.14 -8.73
CA ILE A 120 -8.84 2.43 -9.90
C ILE A 120 -9.10 3.45 -11.00
N ASN A 121 -8.58 3.19 -12.20
CA ASN A 121 -8.82 4.01 -13.38
C ASN A 121 -8.64 5.50 -13.11
N LYS A 122 -7.50 5.86 -12.49
CA LYS A 122 -7.12 7.24 -12.14
C LYS A 122 -7.91 7.88 -10.98
N LYS A 123 -8.84 7.17 -10.34
CA LYS A 123 -9.60 7.69 -9.19
C LYS A 123 -9.15 7.03 -7.91
N ILE A 124 -8.96 7.82 -6.85
CA ILE A 124 -8.78 7.28 -5.50
C ILE A 124 -10.04 6.54 -5.08
N VAL A 125 -9.88 5.32 -4.58
CA VAL A 125 -11.00 4.48 -4.11
C VAL A 125 -10.90 4.17 -2.62
N GLY A 126 -9.71 4.28 -2.02
CA GLY A 126 -9.56 4.12 -0.58
C GLY A 126 -8.15 4.27 -0.07
N ILE A 127 -8.06 4.30 1.25
CA ILE A 127 -6.80 4.42 2.00
C ILE A 127 -6.83 3.36 3.11
N HIS A 128 -5.69 2.73 3.35
CA HIS A 128 -5.51 1.83 4.49
C HIS A 128 -4.23 2.17 5.27
N VAL A 129 -4.32 2.09 6.59
CA VAL A 129 -3.20 2.30 7.50
C VAL A 129 -3.10 1.07 8.39
N GLY A 130 -1.97 0.38 8.35
CA GLY A 130 -1.78 -0.89 9.03
C GLY A 130 -1.10 -1.92 8.12
N GLY A 131 -0.07 -2.59 8.63
CA GLY A 131 0.75 -3.50 7.82
C GLY A 131 0.26 -4.94 7.77
N HIS A 132 -0.59 -5.38 8.69
CA HIS A 132 -0.74 -6.81 9.00
C HIS A 132 -2.18 -7.32 8.97
N LEU A 133 -3.14 -6.45 8.64
CA LEU A 133 -4.54 -6.83 8.54
C LEU A 133 -5.03 -6.69 7.11
N PRO A 134 -5.87 -7.64 6.65
CA PRO A 134 -6.53 -7.51 5.36
C PRO A 134 -7.50 -6.33 5.35
N PHE A 135 -7.64 -5.72 4.18
CA PHE A 135 -8.66 -4.71 3.89
C PHE A 135 -9.21 -4.91 2.47
N GLU A 136 -10.44 -4.45 2.26
CA GLU A 136 -11.10 -4.46 0.96
C GLU A 136 -11.76 -3.12 0.68
N ILE A 137 -11.84 -2.77 -0.60
CA ILE A 137 -12.44 -1.52 -1.07
C ILE A 137 -13.45 -1.88 -2.14
N ASP A 138 -14.68 -1.38 -2.02
CA ASP A 138 -15.71 -1.52 -3.04
C ASP A 138 -15.34 -0.64 -4.25
N ILE A 139 -15.16 -1.28 -5.40
CA ILE A 139 -14.77 -0.66 -6.67
C ILE A 139 -15.87 -0.76 -7.72
N THR A 140 -17.08 -1.18 -7.33
CA THR A 140 -18.21 -1.45 -8.25
C THR A 140 -18.48 -0.29 -9.21
N ASN A 141 -18.40 0.95 -8.72
CA ASN A 141 -18.67 2.15 -9.52
C ASN A 141 -17.43 2.71 -10.24
N HIS A 142 -16.29 2.02 -10.15
CA HIS A 142 -15.01 2.48 -10.68
C HIS A 142 -14.46 1.58 -11.79
N VAL A 143 -14.98 0.34 -11.91
CA VAL A 143 -14.57 -0.61 -12.94
C VAL A 143 -15.22 -0.30 -14.29
N LEU A 144 -14.47 -0.56 -15.36
CA LEU A 144 -14.93 -0.59 -16.73
C LEU A 144 -15.20 -2.05 -17.11
N PHE A 145 -16.32 -2.30 -17.77
CA PHE A 145 -16.71 -3.64 -18.21
C PHE A 145 -16.29 -3.88 -19.64
N ASP A 146 -15.79 -5.09 -19.91
CA ASP A 146 -15.20 -5.49 -21.18
C ASP A 146 -14.08 -4.54 -21.68
N ASP A 147 -13.39 -3.89 -20.74
CA ASP A 147 -12.27 -2.99 -21.00
C ASP A 147 -11.16 -3.17 -19.96
N GLU A 148 -9.96 -2.68 -20.28
CA GLU A 148 -8.80 -2.74 -19.40
C GLU A 148 -8.97 -1.76 -18.22
N ASN A 149 -8.89 -2.31 -17.02
CA ASN A 149 -8.89 -1.56 -15.78
C ASN A 149 -7.47 -1.43 -15.24
N ARG A 150 -7.15 -0.26 -14.67
CA ARG A 150 -5.84 0.01 -14.07
C ARG A 150 -5.95 0.19 -12.57
N LEU A 151 -5.34 -0.74 -11.83
CA LEU A 151 -5.15 -0.65 -10.39
C LEU A 151 -3.78 -0.07 -10.10
N THR A 152 -3.75 1.06 -9.39
CA THR A 152 -2.51 1.67 -8.88
C THR A 152 -2.56 1.73 -7.36
N VAL A 153 -1.44 1.42 -6.71
CA VAL A 153 -1.32 1.42 -5.25
C VAL A 153 -0.06 2.16 -4.87
N ALA A 154 -0.21 3.30 -4.20
CA ALA A 154 0.90 3.99 -3.57
C ALA A 154 1.09 3.44 -2.16
N VAL A 155 2.29 3.00 -1.83
CA VAL A 155 2.64 2.40 -0.54
C VAL A 155 3.73 3.22 0.13
N ASN A 156 3.53 3.60 1.39
CA ASN A 156 4.54 4.25 2.21
C ASN A 156 4.92 3.37 3.40
N ASN A 157 6.21 3.15 3.59
CA ASN A 157 6.78 2.34 4.67
C ASN A 157 7.40 3.19 5.81
N THR A 158 7.20 4.50 5.81
CA THR A 158 7.70 5.41 6.85
C THR A 158 6.96 5.15 8.15
N LEU A 159 7.71 4.86 9.21
CA LEU A 159 7.18 4.69 10.56
C LEU A 159 7.23 6.03 11.31
N THR A 160 6.22 6.24 12.16
CA THR A 160 6.11 7.40 13.05
C THR A 160 5.87 6.93 14.47
N SER A 161 5.90 7.84 15.44
CA SER A 161 5.55 7.51 16.84
C SER A 161 4.11 7.02 17.00
N GLU A 162 3.27 7.26 16.00
CA GLU A 162 1.85 6.90 15.98
C GLU A 162 1.57 5.63 15.16
N THR A 163 2.55 5.16 14.37
CA THR A 163 2.40 3.89 13.65
C THR A 163 2.49 2.71 14.60
N ILE A 164 1.95 1.57 14.17
CA ILE A 164 2.09 0.29 14.88
C ILE A 164 2.73 -0.72 13.92
N PRO A 165 4.01 -1.08 14.11
CA PRO A 165 4.90 -0.69 15.21
C PRO A 165 5.34 0.79 15.14
N PRO A 166 5.69 1.41 16.29
CA PRO A 166 6.19 2.78 16.31
C PRO A 166 7.62 2.85 15.77
N GLY A 167 7.97 3.99 15.18
CA GLY A 167 9.32 4.28 14.72
C GLY A 167 9.53 5.78 14.49
N GLU A 168 10.73 6.17 14.06
CA GLU A 168 11.01 7.54 13.68
C GLU A 168 11.86 7.53 12.40
N PHE A 169 11.48 8.33 11.42
CA PHE A 169 12.31 8.56 10.24
C PHE A 169 12.71 10.03 10.15
N ARG A 170 14.02 10.27 10.08
CA ARG A 170 14.59 11.62 9.92
C ARG A 170 15.11 11.80 8.51
N TYR A 171 14.51 12.73 7.78
CA TYR A 171 15.01 13.17 6.48
C TYR A 171 16.39 13.81 6.64
N ILE A 172 17.35 13.40 5.81
CA ILE A 172 18.67 14.03 5.77
C ILE A 172 18.49 15.40 5.11
N GLN A 173 18.55 16.48 5.90
CA GLN A 173 18.58 17.83 5.37
C GLN A 173 19.92 18.07 4.66
N LYS A 174 19.89 18.33 3.34
CA LYS A 174 21.05 18.88 2.63
C LYS A 174 21.23 20.33 3.06
N GLN A 175 22.08 20.59 4.05
CA GLN A 175 22.55 21.93 4.38
C GLN A 175 23.35 22.49 3.18
N HIS A 176 23.01 23.70 2.71
CA HIS A 176 23.84 24.46 1.77
C HIS A 176 25.18 24.75 2.47
N GLY A 177 26.24 24.03 2.10
CA GLY A 177 27.62 24.43 2.40
C GLY A 177 28.33 23.79 3.60
N GLY A 178 27.87 22.68 4.18
CA GLY A 178 28.67 21.99 5.20
C GLY A 178 28.17 20.60 5.57
N ARG A 179 29.04 19.59 5.40
CA ARG A 179 28.86 18.28 6.05
C ARG A 179 29.14 18.43 7.55
N LYS A 180 28.09 18.52 8.35
CA LYS A 180 28.11 17.95 9.71
C LYS A 180 27.23 16.73 9.67
N GLN A 181 27.83 15.56 9.84
CA GLN A 181 27.05 14.34 9.97
C GLN A 181 26.30 14.33 11.31
N TYR A 182 26.82 14.96 12.40
CA TYR A 182 26.11 15.31 13.65
C TYR A 182 26.82 16.45 14.44
N SER A 183 26.15 17.09 15.42
CA SER A 183 26.74 18.00 16.43
C SER A 183 26.96 17.31 17.78
N ASP A 184 27.95 17.74 18.58
CA ASP A 184 28.23 17.20 19.92
C ASP A 184 27.01 17.31 20.84
N GLY A 185 26.54 16.16 21.38
CA GLY A 185 25.43 16.14 22.34
C GLY A 185 24.42 14.97 22.34
N PHE A 186 24.64 13.86 21.61
CA PHE A 186 23.83 12.60 21.71
C PHE A 186 22.33 12.73 21.29
N VAL A 187 21.57 11.68 20.90
CA VAL A 187 21.55 10.25 21.24
C VAL A 187 21.32 9.39 19.99
N ILE A 188 22.02 8.25 19.88
CA ILE A 188 21.64 7.10 19.04
C ILE A 188 20.74 6.21 19.90
N LEU A 189 19.47 6.05 19.52
CA LEU A 189 18.57 5.06 20.13
C LEU A 189 18.49 3.84 19.21
N GLU A 190 18.90 2.70 19.75
CA GLU A 190 18.93 1.39 19.10
C GLU A 190 17.54 0.73 18.97
N LYS A 191 17.47 -0.16 17.97
CA LYS A 191 16.48 -1.22 17.64
C LYS A 191 15.24 -0.80 16.84
N MET A 192 15.07 -1.41 15.66
CA MET A 192 14.32 -2.66 15.46
C MET A 192 14.45 -3.13 14.00
N PHE A 193 14.71 -4.42 13.82
CA PHE A 193 14.71 -5.14 12.54
C PHE A 193 13.30 -5.18 11.94
N GLN A 194 13.17 -5.19 10.61
CA GLN A 194 11.94 -5.57 9.92
C GLN A 194 12.31 -6.61 8.85
N GLU A 195 11.78 -7.82 8.98
CA GLU A 195 11.84 -8.88 7.97
C GLU A 195 10.43 -9.11 7.41
N ASN A 196 10.36 -9.19 6.08
CA ASN A 196 9.33 -9.86 5.26
C ASN A 196 7.89 -9.29 5.23
N VAL A 197 7.57 -8.61 4.11
CA VAL A 197 6.22 -8.30 3.63
C VAL A 197 5.73 -9.37 2.64
N LYS A 198 4.48 -9.81 2.74
CA LYS A 198 3.83 -10.73 1.77
C LYS A 198 2.48 -10.15 1.34
N GLN A 199 2.42 -9.54 0.15
CA GLN A 199 1.21 -8.88 -0.36
C GLN A 199 0.34 -9.84 -1.19
N ARG A 200 -0.63 -10.57 -0.61
CA ARG A 200 -1.55 -11.39 -1.43
C ARG A 200 -2.75 -10.55 -1.89
N LEU A 201 -2.99 -10.48 -3.19
CA LEU A 201 -4.06 -9.68 -3.81
C LEU A 201 -5.13 -10.55 -4.44
N SER A 202 -6.38 -10.26 -4.13
CA SER A 202 -7.54 -10.88 -4.76
C SER A 202 -8.57 -9.81 -5.08
N ILE A 203 -9.08 -9.76 -6.31
CA ILE A 203 -10.36 -9.11 -6.56
C ILE A 203 -11.42 -10.11 -6.15
N SER A 204 -12.29 -9.74 -5.21
CA SER A 204 -13.47 -10.54 -4.86
C SER A 204 -14.72 -9.86 -5.40
N GLU A 205 -15.56 -10.65 -6.06
CA GLU A 205 -16.90 -10.29 -6.54
C GLU A 205 -17.98 -10.76 -5.57
#